data_AF-A0A8D5ZL54-F1
#
_entry.id   AF-A0A8D5ZL54-F1
#
_cell.length_a   1.000
_cell.length_b   1.000
_cell.length_c   1.000
_cell.angle_alpha   90.00
_cell.angle_beta   90.00
_cell.angle_gamma   90.00
#
_symmetry.space_group_name_H-M   'P 1'
#
loop_
_entity.id
_entity.type
_entity.pdbx_description
1 polymer ?
#
loop_
_entity_poly.entity_id
_entity_poly.type
_entity_poly.pdbx_seq_one_letter_code
_entity_poly.pdbx_strand_id
1 'polypeptide(L)'
;MVDELYTAARHEVVLSGRNALDVSGVVSVESFDSEEFLLNTECGYLGIRGQNLHIKSLDLEQGKVSIEGSFYEMSYLDDGTSRMERTKGLLGRLFR
;
A
#
# COMPACT_ATOMS: atom_id res chain seq x y z
N MET A 1 3.44 -11.21 -25.61
CA MET A 1 3.20 -11.76 -24.25
C MET A 1 3.92 -10.91 -23.18
N VAL A 2 3.86 -9.58 -23.26
CA VAL A 2 4.39 -8.67 -22.22
C VAL A 2 3.36 -7.64 -21.74
N ASP A 3 2.15 -7.65 -22.31
CA ASP A 3 1.14 -6.61 -22.06
C ASP A 3 -0.06 -7.08 -21.20
N GLU A 4 -0.06 -8.34 -20.73
CA GLU A 4 -1.17 -8.91 -19.94
C GLU A 4 -1.03 -8.74 -18.41
N LEU A 5 0.04 -8.09 -17.91
CA LEU A 5 0.34 -8.02 -16.47
C LEU A 5 -0.14 -6.74 -15.75
N TYR A 6 -0.76 -5.81 -16.47
CA TYR A 6 -1.39 -4.63 -15.86
C TYR A 6 -2.88 -4.61 -16.17
N THR A 7 -3.60 -5.68 -15.82
CA THR A 7 -5.02 -5.51 -15.51
C THR A 7 -5.06 -4.46 -14.41
N ALA A 8 -5.49 -3.24 -14.73
CA ALA A 8 -5.40 -2.09 -13.85
C ALA A 8 -6.11 -2.37 -12.53
N ALA A 9 -5.35 -2.80 -11.51
CA ALA A 9 -5.80 -2.78 -10.14
C ALA A 9 -6.26 -1.35 -9.86
N ARG A 10 -7.45 -1.19 -9.25
CA ARG A 10 -8.05 0.13 -8.99
C ARG A 10 -7.37 0.82 -7.80
N HIS A 11 -6.07 0.61 -7.67
CA HIS A 11 -5.27 1.06 -6.57
C HIS A 11 -4.46 2.29 -6.99
N GLU A 12 -4.82 3.43 -6.41
CA GLU A 12 -4.18 4.72 -6.58
C GLU A 12 -3.89 5.30 -5.20
N VAL A 13 -2.73 5.92 -5.06
CA VAL A 13 -2.32 6.66 -3.85
C VAL A 13 -2.00 8.09 -4.26
N VAL A 14 -2.84 9.04 -3.88
CA VAL A 14 -2.71 10.46 -4.23
C VAL A 14 -2.36 11.27 -2.99
N LEU A 15 -1.15 11.80 -2.94
CA LEU A 15 -0.70 12.70 -1.88
C LEU A 15 -0.75 14.16 -2.36
N SER A 16 -1.62 14.96 -1.76
CA SER A 16 -1.76 16.39 -2.04
C SER A 16 -1.24 17.22 -0.87
N GLY A 17 -0.40 18.22 -1.17
CA GLY A 17 0.09 19.18 -0.16
C GLY A 17 0.88 18.56 1.00
N ARG A 18 1.28 17.29 0.91
CA ARG A 18 1.83 16.48 2.02
C ARG A 18 0.90 16.43 3.25
N ASN A 19 -0.39 16.70 3.07
CA ASN A 19 -1.35 16.79 4.17
C ASN A 19 -2.73 16.17 3.92
N ALA A 20 -3.02 15.80 2.67
CA ALA A 20 -4.19 14.99 2.31
C ALA A 20 -3.74 13.80 1.47
N LEU A 21 -4.19 12.60 1.85
CA LEU A 21 -3.89 11.35 1.18
C LEU A 21 -5.19 10.66 0.80
N ASP A 22 -5.38 10.39 -0.48
CA ASP A 22 -6.48 9.58 -0.99
C ASP A 22 -5.94 8.24 -1.48
N VAL A 23 -6.51 7.13 -0.98
CA VAL A 23 -6.14 5.77 -1.32
C VAL A 23 -7.35 5.04 -1.88
N SER A 24 -7.22 4.41 -3.04
CA SER A 24 -8.24 3.53 -3.63
C SER A 24 -7.79 2.06 -3.61
N GLY A 25 -8.68 1.12 -3.92
CA GLY A 25 -8.39 -0.31 -3.81
C GLY A 25 -8.14 -0.78 -2.37
N VAL A 26 -8.70 -0.09 -1.37
CA VAL A 26 -8.63 -0.49 0.03
C VAL A 26 -9.69 -1.56 0.32
N VAL A 27 -9.26 -2.70 0.86
CA VAL A 27 -10.13 -3.82 1.25
C VAL A 27 -10.57 -3.67 2.70
N SER A 28 -9.65 -3.32 3.60
CA SER A 28 -9.91 -3.09 5.02
C SER A 28 -8.90 -2.13 5.63
N VAL A 29 -9.28 -1.52 6.76
CA VAL A 29 -8.36 -0.78 7.65
C VAL A 29 -8.04 -1.69 8.82
N GLU A 30 -6.79 -2.13 8.95
CA GLU A 30 -6.38 -3.08 9.99
C GLU A 30 -6.11 -2.39 11.34
N SER A 31 -5.42 -1.26 11.29
CA SER A 31 -5.17 -0.41 12.44
C SER A 31 -5.00 1.04 12.01
N PHE A 32 -5.36 1.96 12.89
CA PHE A 32 -5.05 3.38 12.72
C PHE A 32 -4.99 4.09 14.06
N ASP A 33 -4.14 5.11 14.11
CA ASP A 33 -4.10 6.12 15.16
C ASP A 33 -3.60 7.46 14.58
N SER A 34 -3.20 8.38 15.44
CA SER A 34 -2.71 9.70 15.03
C SER A 34 -1.31 9.70 14.42
N GLU A 35 -0.57 8.60 14.47
CA GLU A 35 0.81 8.46 13.99
C GLU A 35 0.95 7.45 12.86
N GLU A 36 0.08 6.43 12.80
CA GLU A 36 0.15 5.39 11.77
C GLU A 36 -1.22 4.88 11.29
N PHE A 37 -1.23 4.42 10.05
CA PHE A 37 -2.32 3.66 9.43
C PHE A 37 -1.75 2.40 8.79
N LEU A 38 -2.45 1.28 8.95
CA LEU A 38 -2.21 0.04 8.22
C LEU A 38 -3.45 -0.30 7.41
N LEU A 39 -3.34 -0.16 6.08
CA LEU A 39 -4.40 -0.47 5.14
C LEU A 39 -4.13 -1.82 4.48
N ASN A 40 -5.12 -2.69 4.42
CA ASN A 40 -5.09 -3.84 3.53
C ASN A 40 -5.64 -3.41 2.16
N THR A 41 -4.86 -3.57 1.09
CA THR A 41 -5.22 -3.12 -0.26
C THR A 41 -5.18 -4.27 -1.24
N GLU A 42 -5.74 -4.07 -2.43
CA GLU A 42 -5.62 -5.01 -3.56
C GLU A 42 -4.15 -5.28 -3.98
N CYS A 43 -3.21 -4.44 -3.55
CA CYS A 43 -1.77 -4.56 -3.83
C CYS A 43 -0.94 -4.91 -2.57
N GLY A 44 -1.57 -5.53 -1.56
CA GLY A 44 -0.93 -5.90 -0.30
C GLY A 44 -1.15 -4.84 0.79
N TYR A 45 -0.45 -4.98 1.91
CA TYR A 45 -0.59 -4.04 3.02
C TYR A 45 0.17 -2.75 2.75
N LEU A 46 -0.49 -1.60 2.94
CA LEU A 46 0.09 -0.28 2.86
C LEU A 46 0.18 0.32 4.27
N GLY A 47 1.41 0.42 4.78
CA GLY A 47 1.73 1.16 5.99
C GLY A 47 1.93 2.64 5.68
N ILE A 48 1.35 3.51 6.49
CA ILE A 48 1.43 4.97 6.35
C ILE A 48 1.81 5.53 7.71
N ARG A 49 2.84 6.39 7.76
CA ARG A 49 3.30 7.02 9.01
C ARG A 49 3.32 8.54 8.90
N GLY A 50 3.04 9.19 10.03
CA GLY A 50 2.89 10.63 10.09
C GLY A 50 2.63 11.18 11.49
N GLN A 51 1.97 12.33 11.54
CA GLN A 51 1.47 12.97 12.76
C GLN A 51 0.09 13.57 12.51
N ASN A 52 -0.74 13.62 13.56
CA ASN A 52 -2.12 14.10 13.52
C ASN A 52 -2.93 13.44 12.40
N LEU A 53 -2.63 12.17 12.10
CA LEU A 53 -3.34 11.40 11.10
C LEU A 53 -4.77 11.13 11.58
N HIS A 54 -5.74 11.28 10.67
CA HIS A 54 -7.13 10.93 10.95
C HIS A 54 -7.88 10.66 9.64
N ILE A 55 -8.93 9.85 9.75
CA ILE A 55 -9.82 9.56 8.62
C ILE A 55 -10.65 10.80 8.32
N LYS A 56 -10.54 11.30 7.09
CA LYS A 56 -11.45 12.30 6.52
C LYS A 56 -12.70 11.63 5.94
N SER A 57 -12.52 10.51 5.24
CA SER A 57 -13.60 9.75 4.61
C SER A 57 -13.21 8.27 4.47
N LEU A 58 -14.18 7.38 4.61
CA LEU A 58 -14.02 5.93 4.48
C LEU A 58 -15.23 5.36 3.75
N ASP A 59 -15.01 4.79 2.57
CA ASP A 59 -16.00 4.08 1.78
C ASP A 59 -15.38 2.74 1.32
N LEU A 60 -15.53 1.71 2.14
CA LEU A 60 -14.98 0.37 1.85
C LEU A 60 -15.75 -0.35 0.74
N GLU A 61 -17.00 0.03 0.46
CA GLU A 61 -17.75 -0.54 -0.67
C GLU A 61 -17.15 -0.11 -2.01
N GLN A 62 -16.71 1.15 -2.10
CA GLN A 62 -15.95 1.67 -3.24
C GLN A 62 -14.43 1.46 -3.13
N GLY A 63 -13.97 0.92 -2.00
CA GLY A 63 -12.56 0.70 -1.69
C GLY A 63 -11.74 1.98 -1.58
N LYS A 64 -12.30 3.06 -1.01
CA LYS A 64 -11.66 4.38 -0.90
C LYS A 64 -11.47 4.81 0.55
N VAL A 65 -10.31 5.40 0.84
CA VAL A 65 -9.98 6.03 2.13
C VAL A 65 -9.32 7.38 1.86
N SER A 66 -9.80 8.41 2.54
CA SER A 66 -9.15 9.73 2.59
C SER A 66 -8.62 9.96 4.01
N ILE A 67 -7.34 10.31 4.12
CA ILE A 67 -6.62 10.55 5.37
C ILE A 67 -6.07 11.98 5.35
N GLU A 68 -6.19 12.71 6.46
CA GLU A 68 -5.56 14.02 6.64
C GLU A 68 -4.55 13.96 7.79
N GLY A 69 -3.50 14.77 7.70
CA GLY A 69 -2.45 14.87 8.72
C GLY A 69 -1.14 15.38 8.15
N SER A 70 0.00 15.01 8.74
CA SER A 70 1.33 15.24 8.18
C SER A 70 1.99 13.92 7.84
N PHE A 71 2.26 13.66 6.55
CA PHE A 71 2.77 12.37 6.09
C PHE A 71 4.30 12.34 6.02
N TYR A 72 4.90 11.26 6.53
CA TYR A 72 6.35 11.05 6.58
C TYR A 72 6.80 9.88 5.72
N GLU A 73 6.06 8.77 5.74
CA GLU A 73 6.43 7.53 5.07
C GLU A 73 5.18 6.81 4.57
N MET A 74 5.32 6.13 3.43
CA MET A 74 4.38 5.13 2.92
C MET A 74 5.18 3.92 2.45
N SER A 75 4.83 2.72 2.90
CA SER A 75 5.53 1.48 2.56
C SER A 75 4.56 0.33 2.32
N TYR A 76 4.73 -0.37 1.19
CA TYR A 76 4.02 -1.63 0.95
C TYR A 76 4.76 -2.78 1.62
N LEU A 77 4.01 -3.62 2.34
CA LEU A 77 4.50 -4.86 2.91
C LEU A 77 4.10 -5.98 1.96
N ASP A 78 5.08 -6.49 1.21
CA ASP A 78 4.91 -7.66 0.34
C ASP A 78 4.58 -8.87 1.24
N ASP A 79 3.48 -9.57 0.96
CA ASP A 79 3.33 -10.90 1.52
C ASP A 79 4.49 -11.75 0.94
N GLY A 80 5.17 -12.52 1.77
CA GLY A 80 6.47 -13.10 1.42
C GLY A 80 6.46 -14.12 0.26
N THR A 81 5.38 -14.29 -0.49
CA THR A 81 5.27 -15.27 -1.56
C THR A 81 6.19 -14.97 -2.75
N SER A 82 6.45 -13.70 -3.10
CA SER A 82 7.24 -13.33 -4.29
C SER A 82 8.77 -13.40 -4.10
N ARG A 83 9.25 -13.29 -2.85
CA ARG A 83 10.68 -13.12 -2.53
C ARG A 83 11.43 -14.44 -2.37
N MET A 84 10.72 -15.50 -1.96
CA MET A 84 11.32 -16.81 -1.72
C MET A 84 11.66 -17.57 -3.02
N GLU A 85 10.92 -17.33 -4.11
CA GLU A 85 11.25 -17.91 -5.42
C GLU A 85 12.43 -17.21 -6.09
N ARG A 86 12.51 -15.88 -6.01
CA ARG A 86 13.58 -15.09 -6.64
C ARG A 86 14.96 -15.33 -6.02
N THR A 87 15.03 -15.55 -4.70
CA THR A 87 16.30 -15.76 -4.00
C THR A 87 16.95 -17.10 -4.36
N LYS A 88 16.15 -18.16 -4.60
CA LYS A 88 16.67 -19.48 -5.02
C LYS A 88 17.33 -19.45 -6.41
N GLY A 89 16.80 -18.65 -7.34
CA GLY A 89 17.33 -18.54 -8.71
C GLY A 89 18.63 -17.74 -8.84
N LEU A 90 18.87 -16.78 -7.94
CA LEU A 90 20.04 -15.91 -7.98
C LEU A 90 21.29 -16.55 -7.39
N LEU A 91 21.15 -17.32 -6.29
CA LEU A 91 22.29 -18.03 -5.69
C LEU A 91 22.81 -19.17 -6.57
N GLY A 92 21.93 -19.86 -7.31
CA GLY A 92 22.33 -20.94 -8.22
C GLY A 92 23.19 -20.51 -9.42
N ARG A 93 23.25 -19.21 -9.72
CA ARG A 93 24.07 -18.65 -10.82
C ARG A 93 25.45 -18.18 -10.36
N LEU A 94 25.67 -18.02 -9.06
CA LEU A 94 26.92 -17.50 -8.47
C LEU A 94 27.88 -18.62 -8.04
N PHE A 95 27.41 -19.85 -7.94
CA PHE A 95 28.21 -21.02 -7.56
C PHE A 95 28.44 -21.98 -8.73
N ARG A 96 28.46 -21.47 -9.97
CA ARG A 96 28.82 -22.22 -11.17
C ARG A 96 30.01 -21.60 -11.87
#